data_AF-A0A4V3WEN7-F1
#
_entry.id   AF-A0A4V3WEN7-F1
#
_cell.length_a   1.000
_cell.length_b   1.000
_cell.length_c   1.000
_cell.angle_alpha   90.00
_cell.angle_beta   90.00
_cell.angle_gamma   90.00
#
_symmetry.space_group_name_H-M   'P 1'
#
loop_
_entity.id
_entity.type
_entity.pdbx_description
1 polymer ?
#
loop_
_entity_poly.entity_id
_entity_poly.type
_entity_poly.pdbx_seq_one_letter_code
_entity_poly.pdbx_strand_id
1 'polypeptide(L)' 'MGKQRTVREVIRDLKKAGFIESPHHGHGTSHRRYVHRTDPTRYADISIHSMGDVLAKGTLRSIERQSGVEL' A
#
# COMPACT_ATOMS: atom_id res chain seq x y z
N MET A 1 -19.41 9.64 3.57
CA MET A 1 -18.96 8.87 2.38
C MET A 1 -17.49 8.53 2.61
N GLY A 2 -17.12 7.25 2.65
CA GLY A 2 -15.74 6.85 2.95
C GLY A 2 -14.80 7.15 1.78
N LYS A 3 -13.58 7.63 2.08
CA LYS A 3 -12.53 7.86 1.08
C LYS A 3 -12.33 6.57 0.27
N GLN A 4 -12.52 6.67 -1.04
CA GLN A 4 -12.13 5.67 -2.03
C GLN A 4 -10.92 6.27 -2.74
N ARG A 5 -9.82 5.52 -2.81
CA ARG A 5 -8.58 5.97 -3.46
C ARG A 5 -8.08 4.90 -4.41
N THR A 6 -7.46 5.33 -5.48
CA THR A 6 -6.86 4.39 -6.43
C THR A 6 -5.57 3.81 -5.88
N VAL A 7 -5.19 2.62 -6.37
CA VAL A 7 -3.90 1.98 -6.10
C VAL A 7 -2.74 2.94 -6.39
N ARG A 8 -2.82 3.68 -7.51
CA ARG A 8 -1.80 4.67 -7.88
C ARG A 8 -1.61 5.74 -6.81
N GLU A 9 -2.69 6.27 -6.25
CA GLU A 9 -2.63 7.31 -5.23
C GLU A 9 -2.04 6.78 -3.92
N VAL A 10 -2.45 5.58 -3.51
CA VAL A 10 -1.93 4.94 -2.30
C VAL A 10 -0.44 4.65 -2.42
N ILE A 11 0.02 4.09 -3.54
CA ILE A 11 1.45 3.80 -3.76
C ILE A 11 2.26 5.10 -3.77
N ARG A 12 1.73 6.16 -4.40
CA ARG A 12 2.40 7.48 -4.42
C ARG A 12 2.61 8.00 -3.01
N ASP A 13 1.58 7.94 -2.17
CA ASP A 13 1.64 8.48 -0.81
C ASP A 13 2.53 7.62 0.10
N LEU A 14 2.48 6.28 -0.04
CA LEU A 14 3.42 5.39 0.65
C LEU A 14 4.87 5.66 0.25
N LYS A 15 5.16 5.85 -1.04
CA LYS A 15 6.51 6.21 -1.51
C LYS A 15 6.99 7.53 -0.93
N LYS A 16 6.11 8.55 -0.85
CA LYS A 16 6.41 9.82 -0.18
C LYS A 16 6.70 9.63 1.32
N ALA A 17 5.97 8.72 1.96
CA ALA A 17 6.18 8.34 3.35
C ALA A 17 7.40 7.44 3.59
N GLY A 18 8.26 7.22 2.58
CA GLY A 18 9.50 6.46 2.74
C GLY A 18 9.36 4.95 2.55
N PHE A 19 8.23 4.47 2.03
CA PHE A 19 8.06 3.07 1.69
C PHE A 19 8.65 2.73 0.32
N ILE A 20 9.18 1.52 0.20
CA ILE A 20 9.69 0.94 -1.05
C ILE A 20 9.05 -0.42 -1.27
N GLU A 21 8.97 -0.82 -2.54
CA GLU A 21 8.49 -2.16 -2.88
C GLU A 21 9.47 -3.21 -2.37
N SER A 22 8.96 -4.23 -1.70
CA SER A 22 9.76 -5.34 -1.19
C SER A 22 10.22 -6.20 -2.37
N PRO A 23 11.54 -6.42 -2.54
CA PRO A 23 12.05 -7.27 -3.62
C PRO A 23 11.71 -8.76 -3.41
N HIS A 24 11.37 -9.14 -2.18
CA HIS A 24 11.14 -10.53 -1.77
C HIS A 24 9.65 -10.92 -1.72
N HIS A 25 8.73 -10.00 -2.00
CA HIS A 25 7.29 -10.26 -1.88
C HIS A 25 6.55 -9.89 -3.16
N GLY A 26 5.73 -10.80 -3.68
CA GLY A 26 4.89 -10.57 -4.86
C GLY A 26 5.40 -11.12 -6.18
N HIS A 27 6.43 -11.98 -6.19
CA HIS A 27 6.85 -12.67 -7.41
C HIS A 27 5.71 -13.53 -7.98
N GLY A 28 5.20 -13.15 -9.14
CA GLY A 28 4.12 -13.86 -9.85
C GLY A 28 2.72 -13.66 -9.27
N THR A 29 2.54 -12.74 -8.31
CA THR A 29 1.22 -12.47 -7.70
C THR A 29 0.82 -11.01 -7.85
N SER A 30 -0.47 -10.74 -7.81
CA SER A 30 -1.00 -9.38 -7.76
C SER A 30 -0.77 -8.69 -6.41
N HIS A 31 -0.38 -9.42 -5.36
CA HIS A 31 -0.09 -8.83 -4.06
C HIS A 31 1.34 -8.30 -4.03
N ARG A 32 1.48 -7.01 -3.74
CA ARG A 32 2.77 -6.37 -3.56
C ARG A 32 2.87 -5.82 -2.15
N ARG A 33 4.01 -6.08 -1.51
CA ARG A 33 4.32 -5.52 -0.18
C ARG A 33 5.22 -4.32 -0.32
N TYR A 34 4.84 -3.23 0.32
CA TYR A 34 5.67 -2.05 0.51
C TYR A 34 6.19 -2.04 1.94
N VAL A 35 7.49 -1.86 2.13
CA VAL A 35 8.16 -1.82 3.44
C VAL A 35 8.81 -0.47 3.66
N HIS A 36 8.80 0.03 4.90
CA HIS A 36 9.43 1.31 5.22
C HIS A 36 10.96 1.17 5.26
N ARG A 37 11.69 2.14 4.66
CA ARG A 37 13.16 2.08 4.50
C ARG A 37 13.92 1.97 5.81
N THR A 38 13.42 2.60 6.88
CA THR A 38 14.13 2.68 8.17
C THR A 38 13.42 1.95 9.30
N ASP A 39 12.23 1.40 9.04
CA ASP A 39 11.43 0.72 10.07
C ASP A 39 10.80 -0.55 9.46
N PRO A 40 11.43 -1.72 9.62
CA PRO A 40 10.95 -2.95 9.02
C PRO A 40 9.62 -3.45 9.63
N THR A 41 9.17 -2.88 10.75
CA THR A 41 7.88 -3.24 11.38
C THR A 41 6.69 -2.63 10.65
N ARG A 42 6.92 -1.57 9.86
CA ARG A 42 5.91 -0.87 9.07
C ARG A 42 5.87 -1.42 7.65
N TYR A 43 4.72 -1.94 7.26
CA TYR A 43 4.50 -2.47 5.92
C TYR A 43 3.08 -2.17 5.42
N ALA A 44 2.89 -2.24 4.11
CA ALA A 44 1.61 -2.13 3.46
C ALA A 44 1.49 -3.23 2.40
N ASP A 45 0.51 -4.11 2.57
CA ASP A 45 0.16 -5.09 1.53
C ASP A 45 -0.93 -4.51 0.64
N ILE A 46 -0.69 -4.51 -0.67
CA ILE A 46 -1.59 -3.94 -1.65
C ILE A 46 -1.84 -4.97 -2.75
N SER A 47 -3.11 -5.28 -3.00
CA SER A 47 -3.54 -6.03 -4.18
C SER A 47 -3.55 -5.08 -5.38
N ILE A 48 -2.70 -5.34 -6.36
CA ILE A 48 -2.55 -4.56 -7.59
C ILE A 48 -2.92 -5.46 -8.78
N HIS A 49 -4.15 -5.36 -9.26
CA HIS A 49 -4.54 -5.93 -10.56
C HIS A 49 -4.37 -4.89 -11.67
N SER A 50 -4.74 -3.63 -11.39
CA SER A 50 -4.43 -2.45 -12.19
C SER A 50 -4.10 -1.24 -11.31
N MET A 51 -3.29 -0.32 -11.83
CA MET A 51 -2.95 0.93 -11.12
C MET A 51 -4.17 1.85 -10.95
N GLY A 52 -5.20 1.68 -11.77
CA GLY A 52 -6.45 2.45 -11.70
C GLY A 52 -7.49 1.89 -10.73
N ASP A 53 -7.23 0.71 -10.13
CA ASP A 53 -8.20 0.05 -9.27
C ASP A 53 -8.46 0.88 -8.02
N VAL A 54 -9.74 0.96 -7.65
CA VAL A 54 -10.18 1.66 -6.44
C VAL A 54 -10.11 0.71 -5.25
N LEU A 55 -9.38 1.12 -4.22
CA LEU A 55 -9.32 0.40 -2.97
C LEU A 55 -10.53 0.77 -2.10
N ALA A 56 -11.25 -0.26 -1.67
CA ALA A 56 -12.36 -0.11 -0.74
C ALA A 56 -11.89 0.45 0.60
N LYS A 57 -12.78 1.15 1.30
CA LYS A 57 -12.51 1.78 2.61
C LYS A 57 -11.89 0.81 3.63
N GLY A 58 -12.35 -0.45 3.67
CA GLY A 58 -11.83 -1.46 4.58
C GLY A 58 -10.36 -1.79 4.32
N THR A 59 -10.01 -1.91 3.04
CA THR A 59 -8.62 -2.14 2.59
C THR A 59 -7.74 -0.96 2.92
N LEU A 60 -8.19 0.27 2.62
CA LEU A 60 -7.47 1.49 2.98
C LEU A 60 -7.20 1.55 4.48
N ARG A 61 -8.22 1.35 5.31
CA ARG A 61 -8.07 1.37 6.77
C ARG A 61 -7.11 0.29 7.29
N SER A 62 -7.07 -0.87 6.63
CA SER A 62 -6.10 -1.92 6.97
C SER A 62 -4.68 -1.49 6.62
N ILE A 63 -4.48 -0.89 5.44
CA ILE A 63 -3.18 -0.36 5.00
C ILE A 63 -2.72 0.75 5.95
N GLU A 64 -3.60 1.69 6.32
CA GLU A 64 -3.27 2.76 7.26
C GLU A 64 -2.84 2.21 8.61
N ARG A 65 -3.54 1.19 9.11
CA ARG A 65 -3.20 0.52 10.38
C ARG A 65 -1.85 -0.19 10.33
N GLN A 66 -1.52 -0.85 9.22
CA GLN A 66 -0.26 -1.61 9.08
C GLN A 66 0.94 -0.69 8.80
N SER A 67 0.73 0.34 7.98
CA SER A 67 1.78 1.27 7.55
C SER A 67 1.95 2.43 8.52
N GLY A 68 0.96 2.75 9.34
CA GLY A 68 0.94 3.97 10.18
C GLY A 68 0.92 5.26 9.34
N VAL A 69 0.45 5.20 8.10
CA VAL A 69 0.30 6.35 7.19
C VAL A 69 -1.19 6.61 7.00
N GLU A 70 -1.62 7.87 7.11
CA GLU A 70 -3.00 8.26 6.82
C GLU A 70 -3.16 8.51 5.31
N LEU A 71 -4.15 7.86 4.69
CA LEU A 71 -4.37 7.80 3.23
C LEU A 71 -5.70 8.49 2.84
#